data_AF-A0A351CCM4-F1
#
_entry.id   AF-A0A351CCM4-F1
#
_cell.length_a   1.000
_cell.length_b   1.000
_cell.length_c   1.000
_cell.angle_alpha   90.00
_cell.angle_beta   90.00
_cell.angle_gamma   90.00
#
_symmetry.space_group_name_H-M   'P 1'
#
loop_
_entity.id
_entity.type
_entity.pdbx_description
1 polymer ?
#
loop_
_entity_poly.entity_id
_entity_poly.type
_entity_poly.pdbx_seq_one_letter_code
_entity_poly.pdbx_strand_id
1 'polypeptide(L)'
;MQLLEIMAEVNKEDFEFSRLEKMIVRDASISYKLMRLINSTYFKRAKEISSIRQAIVMIGEIGIRRFLSLISMAGLAGNKPDELIRVSLVRAKFCELLGNHPGRSAETSELFTLGLFSLIDAIMDDSMENLMSQIPISSNIKEVLISRTGDLSGYLSLVESYERGDWGEIEEATNIMGIDESHLPGQYMESLSWADSLNVLQ
;
A
#
# COMPACT_ATOMS: atom_id res chain seq x y z
N MET A 1 5.55 18.31 4.55
CA MET A 1 4.32 19.06 4.23
C MET A 1 3.78 18.69 2.85
N GLN A 2 4.51 18.88 1.75
CA GLN A 2 3.98 18.68 0.39
C GLN A 2 3.52 17.24 0.07
N LEU A 3 4.16 16.20 0.62
CA LEU A 3 3.75 14.80 0.40
C LEU A 3 2.37 14.45 0.99
N LEU A 4 2.08 14.92 2.20
CA LEU A 4 0.77 14.69 2.84
C LEU A 4 -0.34 15.44 2.09
N GLU A 5 -0.05 16.63 1.56
CA GLU A 5 -1.00 17.36 0.70
C GLU A 5 -1.30 16.59 -0.58
N ILE A 6 -0.28 16.01 -1.23
CA ILE A 6 -0.47 15.19 -2.43
C ILE A 6 -1.29 13.94 -2.10
N MET A 7 -0.99 13.28 -0.99
CA MET A 7 -1.71 12.09 -0.55
C MET A 7 -3.18 12.40 -0.21
N ALA A 8 -3.43 13.54 0.43
CA ALA A 8 -4.79 14.03 0.69
C ALA A 8 -5.55 14.32 -0.61
N GLU A 9 -4.92 14.93 -1.62
CA GLU A 9 -5.54 15.21 -2.92
C GLU A 9 -5.97 13.93 -3.64
N VAL A 10 -5.12 12.89 -3.63
CA VAL A 10 -5.46 11.62 -4.27
C VAL A 10 -6.60 10.91 -3.56
N ASN A 11 -6.75 11.08 -2.25
CA ASN A 11 -7.84 10.46 -1.48
C ASN A 11 -9.19 11.18 -1.59
N LYS A 12 -9.32 12.25 -2.38
CA LYS A 12 -10.60 12.91 -2.63
C LYS A 12 -11.42 12.17 -3.69
N GLU A 13 -12.75 12.25 -3.57
CA GLU A 13 -13.68 11.74 -4.59
C GLU A 13 -13.59 12.51 -5.91
N ASP A 14 -13.26 13.81 -5.88
CA ASP A 14 -13.09 14.68 -7.06
C ASP A 14 -11.66 14.71 -7.60
N PHE A 15 -10.91 13.61 -7.45
CA PHE A 15 -9.52 13.50 -7.88
C PHE A 15 -9.34 13.81 -9.37
N GLU A 16 -8.37 14.70 -9.67
CA GLU A 16 -7.97 15.03 -11.04
C GLU A 16 -6.47 14.81 -11.27
N PHE A 17 -6.13 14.00 -12.28
CA PHE A 17 -4.74 13.79 -12.71
C PHE A 17 -3.99 15.10 -13.03
N SER A 18 -4.69 16.12 -13.54
CA SER A 18 -4.09 17.41 -13.88
C SER A 18 -3.60 18.18 -12.64
N ARG A 19 -4.30 18.05 -11.51
CA ARG A 19 -3.94 18.68 -10.24
C ARG A 19 -2.77 17.94 -9.61
N LEU A 20 -2.84 16.62 -9.59
CA LEU A 20 -1.76 15.75 -9.14
C LEU A 20 -0.45 16.02 -9.88
N GLU A 21 -0.48 16.09 -11.21
CA GLU A 21 0.70 16.39 -12.03
C GLU A 21 1.35 17.70 -11.58
N LYS A 22 0.56 18.76 -11.40
CA LYS A 22 1.06 20.07 -10.94
C LYS A 22 1.70 19.99 -9.56
N MET A 23 1.14 19.19 -8.66
CA MET A 23 1.70 19.04 -7.31
C MET A 23 2.99 18.23 -7.31
N ILE A 24 3.05 17.12 -8.05
CA ILE A 24 4.24 16.26 -8.18
C ILE A 24 5.39 17.04 -8.85
N VAL A 25 5.12 17.74 -9.96
CA VAL A 25 6.16 18.50 -10.70
C VAL A 25 6.80 19.60 -9.85
N ARG A 26 6.08 20.16 -8.88
CA ARG A 26 6.62 21.17 -7.96
C ARG A 26 7.60 20.60 -6.93
N ASP A 27 7.58 19.29 -6.69
CA ASP A 27 8.49 18.61 -5.77
C ASP A 27 9.49 17.75 -6.55
N ALA A 28 10.73 18.21 -6.64
CA ALA A 28 11.79 17.51 -7.36
C ALA A 28 12.10 16.13 -6.77
N SER A 29 11.95 15.95 -5.45
CA SER A 29 12.21 14.68 -4.76
C SER A 29 11.15 13.64 -5.11
N ILE A 30 9.88 14.02 -5.05
CA ILE A 30 8.76 13.13 -5.42
C ILE A 30 8.80 12.82 -6.91
N SER A 31 9.06 13.82 -7.76
CA SER A 31 9.23 13.65 -9.20
C SER A 31 10.35 12.65 -9.52
N TYR A 32 11.51 12.79 -8.89
CA TYR A 32 12.63 11.86 -9.07
C TYR A 32 12.27 10.44 -8.63
N LYS A 33 11.67 10.27 -7.45
CA LYS A 33 11.25 8.95 -6.93
C LYS A 33 10.23 8.27 -7.83
N LEU A 34 9.26 9.02 -8.37
CA LEU A 34 8.28 8.48 -9.33
C LEU A 34 8.97 7.95 -10.58
N MET A 35 9.87 8.75 -11.17
CA MET A 35 10.60 8.36 -12.38
C MET A 35 11.50 7.14 -12.13
N ARG A 36 12.22 7.10 -10.99
CA ARG A 36 13.05 5.97 -10.58
C ARG A 36 12.21 4.69 -10.43
N LEU A 37 11.06 4.77 -9.77
CA LEU A 37 10.14 3.65 -9.64
C LEU A 37 9.65 3.17 -11.01
N ILE A 38 9.19 4.09 -11.85
CA ILE A 38 8.59 3.79 -13.16
C ILE A 38 9.58 3.20 -14.16
N ASN A 39 10.84 3.59 -14.09
CA ASN A 39 11.92 3.08 -14.93
C ASN A 39 12.69 1.91 -14.27
N SER A 40 12.26 1.43 -13.11
CA SER A 40 12.88 0.28 -12.46
C SER A 40 12.61 -1.04 -13.20
N THR A 41 13.42 -2.05 -12.90
CA THR A 41 13.28 -3.41 -13.45
C THR A 41 11.93 -4.04 -13.12
N TYR A 42 11.23 -3.55 -12.09
CA TYR A 42 9.88 -3.98 -11.73
C TYR A 42 8.90 -3.85 -12.90
N PHE A 43 8.93 -2.72 -13.61
CA PHE A 43 8.03 -2.50 -14.74
C PHE A 43 8.50 -3.13 -16.06
N LYS A 44 9.66 -3.81 -16.08
CA LYS A 44 10.23 -4.60 -17.20
C LYS A 44 10.00 -3.95 -18.58
N ARG A 45 10.51 -2.73 -18.80
CA ARG A 45 10.19 -1.94 -20.02
C ARG A 45 11.29 -1.94 -21.06
N ALA A 46 10.88 -1.89 -22.33
CA ALA A 46 11.76 -1.74 -23.48
C ALA A 46 12.19 -0.27 -23.74
N LYS A 47 11.42 0.72 -23.27
CA LYS A 47 11.72 2.14 -23.45
C LYS A 47 11.50 2.92 -22.16
N GLU A 48 12.48 3.79 -21.85
CA GLU A 48 12.46 4.66 -20.69
C GLU A 48 11.37 5.73 -20.78
N ILE A 49 10.68 5.99 -19.67
CA ILE A 49 9.75 7.12 -19.53
C ILE A 49 10.55 8.36 -19.19
N SER A 50 10.25 9.47 -19.86
CA SER A 50 11.00 10.74 -19.70
C SER A 50 10.15 11.91 -19.21
N SER A 51 8.85 11.70 -18.91
CA SER A 51 7.99 12.77 -18.39
C SER A 51 7.07 12.30 -17.25
N ILE A 52 6.83 13.20 -16.30
CA ILE A 52 5.93 12.97 -15.15
C ILE A 52 4.50 12.69 -15.62
N ARG A 53 3.99 13.44 -16.61
CA ARG A 53 2.67 13.18 -17.19
C ARG A 53 2.56 11.76 -17.74
N GLN A 54 3.55 11.31 -18.51
CA GLN A 54 3.54 9.95 -19.05
C GLN A 54 3.64 8.91 -17.95
N ALA A 55 4.43 9.15 -16.90
CA ALA A 55 4.52 8.28 -15.73
C ALA A 55 3.16 8.15 -15.02
N ILE A 56 2.48 9.27 -14.76
CA ILE A 56 1.17 9.32 -14.10
C ILE A 56 0.10 8.59 -14.93
N VAL A 57 0.00 8.90 -16.23
CA VAL A 57 -0.99 8.27 -17.12
C VAL A 57 -0.76 6.76 -17.21
N MET A 58 0.49 6.33 -17.25
CA MET A 58 0.83 4.92 -17.39
C MET A 58 0.61 4.12 -16.11
N ILE A 59 0.93 4.68 -14.95
CA ILE A 59 0.76 3.98 -13.67
C ILE A 59 -0.71 3.99 -13.22
N GLY A 60 -1.49 4.97 -13.69
CA GLY A 60 -2.89 5.14 -13.33
C GLY A 60 -3.10 5.58 -11.88
N GLU A 61 -4.36 5.75 -11.50
CA GLU A 61 -4.73 6.25 -10.18
C GLU A 61 -4.31 5.29 -9.06
N ILE A 62 -4.68 4.02 -9.19
CA ILE A 62 -4.33 2.95 -8.23
C ILE A 62 -2.81 2.91 -8.02
N GLY A 63 -2.04 2.97 -9.11
CA GLY A 63 -0.59 2.96 -9.04
C GLY A 63 -0.01 4.20 -8.36
N ILE A 64 -0.58 5.39 -8.60
CA ILE A 64 -0.19 6.61 -7.89
C ILE A 64 -0.49 6.50 -6.39
N ARG A 65 -1.67 6.01 -6.01
CA ARG A 65 -2.03 5.81 -4.58
C ARG A 65 -0.98 4.95 -3.90
N ARG A 66 -0.63 3.80 -4.50
CA ARG A 66 0.42 2.90 -4.00
C ARG A 66 1.77 3.59 -3.90
N PHE A 67 2.19 4.30 -4.95
CA PHE A 67 3.46 5.05 -4.96
C PHE A 67 3.54 6.07 -3.82
N LEU A 68 2.49 6.88 -3.63
CA LEU A 68 2.43 7.89 -2.58
C LEU A 68 2.45 7.26 -1.20
N SER A 69 1.69 6.19 -0.97
CA SER A 69 1.71 5.42 0.27
C SER A 69 3.13 4.90 0.58
N LEU A 70 3.83 4.35 -0.43
CA LEU A 70 5.20 3.85 -0.28
C LEU A 70 6.20 4.95 0.10
N ILE A 71 6.20 6.09 -0.60
CA ILE A 71 7.15 7.16 -0.29
C ILE A 71 6.81 7.89 1.02
N SER A 72 5.53 7.90 1.42
CA SER A 72 5.09 8.38 2.74
C SER A 72 5.64 7.47 3.83
N MET A 73 5.47 6.16 3.67
CA MET A 73 6.01 5.18 4.61
C MET A 73 7.54 5.26 4.70
N ALA A 74 8.24 5.32 3.57
CA ALA A 74 9.70 5.45 3.54
C ALA A 74 10.19 6.78 4.15
N GLY A 75 9.43 7.87 3.97
CA GLY A 75 9.75 9.16 4.57
C GLY A 75 9.59 9.17 6.09
N LEU A 76 8.64 8.40 6.61
CA LEU A 76 8.38 8.25 8.05
C LEU A 76 9.36 7.27 8.70
N ALA A 77 9.65 6.16 8.03
CA ALA A 77 10.46 5.07 8.57
C ALA A 77 11.95 5.41 8.79
N GLY A 78 12.52 6.47 8.20
CA GLY A 78 13.89 6.91 8.49
C GLY A 78 14.95 5.79 8.44
N ASN A 79 15.68 5.58 9.54
CA ASN A 79 16.70 4.52 9.73
C ASN A 79 16.17 3.30 10.55
N LYS A 80 14.87 3.02 10.51
CA LYS A 80 14.25 1.95 11.31
C LYS A 80 14.58 0.56 10.75
N PRO A 81 14.36 -0.54 11.53
CA PRO A 81 14.77 -1.87 11.13
C PRO A 81 14.17 -2.28 9.79
N ASP A 82 15.03 -2.72 8.87
CA ASP A 82 14.64 -3.12 7.51
C ASP A 82 13.53 -4.19 7.52
N GLU A 83 13.50 -5.07 8.53
CA GLU A 83 12.53 -6.17 8.59
C GLU A 83 11.09 -5.70 8.89
N LEU A 84 10.88 -4.70 9.76
CA LEU A 84 9.51 -4.20 10.01
C LEU A 84 8.92 -3.53 8.77
N ILE A 85 9.76 -2.79 8.05
CA ILE A 85 9.40 -2.19 6.77
C ILE A 85 9.09 -3.31 5.77
N ARG A 86 9.95 -4.33 5.69
CA ARG A 86 9.74 -5.48 4.80
C ARG A 86 8.43 -6.21 5.09
N VAL A 87 8.11 -6.50 6.35
CA VAL A 87 6.82 -7.12 6.73
C VAL A 87 5.65 -6.22 6.32
N SER A 88 5.73 -4.90 6.54
CA SER A 88 4.68 -3.98 6.11
C SER A 88 4.47 -3.99 4.59
N LEU A 89 5.53 -4.13 3.80
CA LEU A 89 5.46 -4.26 2.34
C LEU A 89 4.80 -5.59 1.92
N VAL A 90 5.15 -6.69 2.58
CA VAL A 90 4.54 -8.00 2.35
C VAL A 90 3.03 -7.94 2.66
N ARG A 91 2.64 -7.38 3.81
CA ARG A 91 1.25 -7.19 4.18
C ARG A 91 0.48 -6.33 3.19
N ALA A 92 1.08 -5.20 2.75
CA ALA A 92 0.51 -4.32 1.74
C ALA A 92 0.15 -5.11 0.47
N LYS A 93 1.12 -5.85 -0.06
CA LYS A 93 0.93 -6.60 -1.30
C LYS A 93 -0.03 -7.78 -1.11
N PHE A 94 0.00 -8.45 0.03
CA PHE A 94 -0.89 -9.58 0.27
C PHE A 94 -2.35 -9.12 0.42
N CYS A 95 -2.62 -8.07 1.21
CA CYS A 95 -3.95 -7.46 1.28
C CYS A 95 -4.45 -7.03 -0.11
N GLU A 96 -3.61 -6.39 -0.92
CA GLU A 96 -3.95 -6.01 -2.29
C GLU A 96 -4.37 -7.20 -3.16
N LEU A 97 -3.63 -8.32 -3.09
CA LEU A 97 -3.91 -9.51 -3.88
C LEU A 97 -5.23 -10.19 -3.46
N LEU A 98 -5.53 -10.20 -2.16
CA LEU A 98 -6.80 -10.69 -1.63
C LEU A 98 -8.00 -9.87 -2.13
N GLY A 99 -7.80 -8.59 -2.45
CA GLY A 99 -8.82 -7.72 -3.04
C GLY A 99 -9.22 -8.08 -4.48
N ASN A 100 -8.41 -8.89 -5.18
CA ASN A 100 -8.68 -9.27 -6.57
C ASN A 100 -9.65 -10.46 -6.72
N HIS A 101 -10.24 -10.95 -5.63
CA HIS A 101 -11.14 -12.09 -5.68
C HIS A 101 -12.55 -11.71 -6.19
N PRO A 102 -13.16 -12.54 -7.06
CA PRO A 102 -14.53 -12.29 -7.56
C PRO A 102 -15.55 -12.37 -6.42
N GLY A 103 -16.44 -11.39 -6.29
CA GLY A 103 -17.62 -11.46 -5.41
C GLY A 103 -17.62 -10.50 -4.21
N ARG A 104 -16.48 -9.89 -3.87
CA ARG A 104 -16.40 -8.74 -2.95
C ARG A 104 -15.45 -7.69 -3.50
N SER A 105 -15.98 -6.52 -3.84
CA SER A 105 -15.21 -5.41 -4.42
C SER A 105 -14.69 -4.50 -3.32
N ALA A 106 -13.60 -4.88 -2.66
CA ALA A 106 -12.79 -3.92 -1.91
C ALA A 106 -11.84 -3.20 -2.87
N GLU A 107 -11.62 -1.91 -2.64
CA GLU A 107 -10.71 -1.13 -3.48
C GLU A 107 -9.26 -1.57 -3.20
N THR A 108 -8.58 -2.11 -4.22
CA THR A 108 -7.26 -2.74 -4.02
C THR A 108 -6.18 -1.76 -3.54
N SER A 109 -6.33 -0.46 -3.81
CA SER A 109 -5.42 0.59 -3.29
C SER A 109 -5.61 0.80 -1.79
N GLU A 110 -6.84 0.75 -1.31
CA GLU A 110 -7.18 0.83 0.11
C GLU A 110 -6.60 -0.37 0.86
N LEU A 111 -6.76 -1.58 0.31
CA LEU A 111 -6.18 -2.80 0.89
C LEU A 111 -4.65 -2.77 0.91
N PHE A 112 -4.02 -2.28 -0.17
CA PHE A 112 -2.59 -2.05 -0.18
C PHE A 112 -2.15 -1.09 0.92
N THR A 113 -2.83 0.05 1.03
CA THR A 113 -2.53 1.08 2.02
C THR A 113 -2.77 0.56 3.45
N LEU A 114 -3.85 -0.20 3.67
CA LEU A 114 -4.15 -0.85 4.93
C LEU A 114 -3.00 -1.76 5.39
N GLY A 115 -2.56 -2.67 4.51
CA GLY A 115 -1.45 -3.57 4.84
C GLY A 115 -0.13 -2.81 5.09
N LEU A 116 0.15 -1.76 4.30
CA LEU A 116 1.38 -0.97 4.44
C LEU A 116 1.45 -0.23 5.78
N PHE A 117 0.34 0.37 6.22
CA PHE A 117 0.28 1.13 7.46
C PHE A 117 -0.01 0.26 8.70
N SER A 118 -0.19 -1.06 8.54
CA SER A 118 -0.56 -1.99 9.62
C SER A 118 0.46 -2.12 10.76
N LEU A 119 1.71 -1.71 10.53
CA LEU A 119 2.82 -1.76 11.49
C LEU A 119 3.44 -0.38 11.76
N ILE A 120 2.76 0.70 11.38
CA ILE A 120 3.36 2.03 11.44
C ILE A 120 3.55 2.54 12.87
N ASP A 121 2.70 2.15 13.80
CA ASP A 121 2.85 2.39 15.24
C ASP A 121 4.16 1.81 15.78
N ALA A 122 4.44 0.55 15.46
CA ALA A 122 5.68 -0.13 15.84
C ALA A 122 6.92 0.48 15.17
N ILE A 123 6.79 1.00 13.94
CA ILE A 123 7.90 1.63 13.21
C ILE A 123 8.20 3.03 13.75
N MET A 124 7.17 3.78 14.13
CA MET A 124 7.28 5.17 14.56
C MET A 124 7.45 5.35 16.07
N ASP A 125 7.30 4.27 16.86
CA ASP A 125 7.27 4.32 18.32
C ASP A 125 6.21 5.32 18.85
N ASP A 126 5.02 5.31 18.24
CA ASP A 126 3.89 6.19 18.55
C ASP A 126 2.58 5.40 18.50
N SER A 127 1.51 5.94 19.08
CA SER A 127 0.20 5.28 19.08
C SER A 127 -0.43 5.31 17.68
N MET A 128 -1.15 4.23 17.34
CA MET A 128 -1.86 4.14 16.07
C MET A 128 -2.87 5.29 15.92
N GLU A 129 -3.58 5.66 16.98
CA GLU A 129 -4.54 6.77 17.00
C GLU A 129 -3.86 8.10 16.66
N ASN A 130 -2.70 8.38 17.27
CA ASN A 130 -1.97 9.60 17.02
C ASN A 130 -1.48 9.67 15.56
N LEU A 131 -0.92 8.58 15.04
CA LEU A 131 -0.45 8.50 13.66
C LEU A 131 -1.61 8.65 12.66
N MET A 132 -2.74 7.97 12.90
CA MET A 132 -3.92 8.04 12.05
C MET A 132 -4.59 9.42 12.08
N SER A 133 -4.39 10.23 13.12
CA SER A 133 -4.86 11.62 13.14
C SER A 133 -4.09 12.51 12.16
N GLN A 134 -2.84 12.15 11.83
CA GLN A 134 -1.93 12.97 11.01
C GLN A 134 -1.86 12.50 9.55
N ILE A 135 -2.08 11.20 9.31
CA ILE A 135 -1.97 10.60 7.98
C ILE A 135 -3.29 10.75 7.21
N PRO A 136 -3.29 11.39 6.01
CA PRO A 136 -4.51 11.66 5.25
C PRO A 136 -4.90 10.46 4.39
N ILE A 137 -5.30 9.36 5.02
CA ILE A 137 -5.89 8.16 4.39
C ILE A 137 -7.39 8.07 4.66
N SER A 138 -8.09 7.18 3.96
CA SER A 138 -9.55 7.04 4.09
C SER A 138 -9.97 6.63 5.50
N SER A 139 -11.19 7.04 5.90
CA SER A 139 -11.76 6.70 7.20
C SER A 139 -11.89 5.20 7.41
N ASN A 140 -12.20 4.44 6.35
CA ASN A 140 -12.32 2.99 6.39
C ASN A 140 -10.98 2.34 6.81
N ILE A 141 -9.86 2.82 6.27
CA ILE A 141 -8.54 2.33 6.67
C ILE A 141 -8.24 2.72 8.11
N LYS A 142 -8.53 3.97 8.51
CA LYS A 142 -8.30 4.43 9.89
C LYS A 142 -9.09 3.62 10.92
N GLU A 143 -10.36 3.32 10.62
CA GLU A 143 -11.21 2.51 11.49
C GLU A 143 -10.59 1.14 11.73
N VAL A 144 -10.12 0.48 10.68
CA VAL A 144 -9.52 -0.86 10.79
C VAL A 144 -8.21 -0.81 11.55
N LEU A 145 -7.36 0.18 11.28
CA LEU A 145 -6.05 0.30 11.95
C LEU A 145 -6.19 0.60 13.45
N ILE A 146 -7.14 1.47 13.83
CA ILE A 146 -7.36 1.88 15.23
C ILE A 146 -8.20 0.84 15.98
N SER A 147 -9.38 0.53 15.46
CA SER A 147 -10.42 -0.21 16.19
C SER A 147 -10.48 -1.69 15.82
N ARG A 148 -9.76 -2.11 14.78
CA ARG A 148 -9.82 -3.48 14.21
C ARG A 148 -11.23 -3.88 13.76
N THR A 149 -12.05 -2.91 13.37
CA THR A 149 -13.42 -3.08 12.87
C THR A 149 -13.57 -2.57 11.43
N GLY A 150 -14.74 -2.78 10.83
CA GLY A 150 -15.07 -2.29 9.49
C GLY A 150 -14.86 -3.32 8.38
N ASP A 151 -15.30 -2.98 7.17
CA ASP A 151 -15.41 -3.93 6.05
C ASP A 151 -14.06 -4.48 5.58
N LEU A 152 -12.96 -3.74 5.80
CA LEU A 152 -11.61 -4.17 5.40
C LEU A 152 -10.90 -5.00 6.49
N SER A 153 -11.47 -5.10 7.70
CA SER A 153 -10.81 -5.75 8.86
C SER A 153 -10.51 -7.24 8.63
N GLY A 154 -11.40 -7.94 7.90
CA GLY A 154 -11.21 -9.34 7.56
C GLY A 154 -9.95 -9.59 6.71
N TYR A 155 -9.61 -8.66 5.81
CA TYR A 155 -8.40 -8.77 4.99
C TYR A 155 -7.12 -8.67 5.81
N LEU A 156 -7.05 -7.69 6.73
CA LEU A 156 -5.89 -7.53 7.60
C LEU A 156 -5.77 -8.71 8.57
N SER A 157 -6.88 -9.14 9.15
CA SER A 157 -6.91 -10.28 10.07
C SER A 157 -6.44 -11.57 9.39
N LEU A 158 -6.93 -11.85 8.18
CA LEU A 158 -6.51 -13.02 7.40
C LEU A 158 -5.01 -13.01 7.12
N VAL A 159 -4.45 -11.86 6.73
CA VAL A 159 -3.00 -11.72 6.52
C VAL A 159 -2.23 -11.98 7.81
N GLU A 160 -2.65 -11.40 8.94
CA GLU A 160 -1.99 -11.59 10.23
C GLU A 160 -2.09 -13.05 10.73
N SER A 161 -3.23 -13.72 10.55
CA SER A 161 -3.40 -15.15 10.89
C SER A 161 -2.55 -16.05 9.99
N TYR A 162 -2.42 -15.72 8.70
CA TYR A 162 -1.54 -16.42 7.76
C TYR A 162 -0.07 -16.34 8.19
N GLU A 163 0.38 -15.16 8.61
CA GLU A 163 1.75 -14.97 9.13
C GLU A 163 2.02 -15.73 10.42
N ARG A 164 1.01 -15.89 11.30
CA ARG A 164 1.13 -16.69 12.54
C ARG A 164 1.02 -18.19 12.31
N GLY A 165 0.50 -18.63 11.18
CA GLY A 165 0.21 -20.04 10.90
C GLY A 165 -1.03 -20.57 11.63
N ASP A 166 -1.98 -19.69 11.95
CA ASP A 166 -3.21 -20.03 12.67
C ASP A 166 -4.27 -20.60 11.69
N TRP A 167 -4.07 -21.85 11.26
CA TRP A 167 -4.90 -22.49 10.22
C TRP A 167 -6.41 -22.48 10.50
N GLY A 168 -6.82 -22.55 11.77
CA GLY A 168 -8.24 -22.46 12.14
C GLY A 168 -8.85 -21.08 11.87
N GLU A 169 -8.12 -20.01 12.17
CA GLU A 169 -8.58 -18.63 11.88
C GLU A 169 -8.56 -18.35 10.36
N ILE A 170 -7.57 -18.91 9.65
CA ILE A 170 -7.47 -18.81 8.19
C ILE A 170 -8.69 -19.46 7.54
N GLU A 171 -9.01 -20.70 7.90
CA GLU A 171 -10.17 -21.44 7.37
C GLU A 171 -11.49 -20.70 7.65
N GLU A 172 -11.67 -20.18 8.86
CA GLU A 172 -12.87 -19.41 9.20
C GLU A 172 -12.98 -18.12 8.37
N ALA A 173 -11.89 -17.35 8.27
CA ALA A 173 -11.86 -16.10 7.54
C ALA A 173 -12.08 -16.29 6.04
N THR A 174 -11.41 -17.27 5.41
CA THR A 174 -11.57 -17.55 3.99
C THR A 174 -13.00 -17.97 3.64
N ASN A 175 -13.63 -18.79 4.48
CA ASN A 175 -15.03 -19.18 4.34
C ASN A 175 -15.98 -17.98 4.40
N ILE A 176 -15.81 -17.09 5.39
CA ILE A 176 -16.64 -15.87 5.54
C ILE A 176 -16.46 -14.92 4.36
N MET A 177 -15.23 -14.80 3.86
CA MET A 177 -14.88 -13.88 2.78
C MET A 177 -15.15 -14.46 1.38
N GLY A 178 -15.41 -15.77 1.27
CA GLY A 178 -15.57 -16.46 0.00
C GLY A 178 -14.25 -16.56 -0.79
N ILE A 179 -13.12 -16.61 -0.09
CA ILE A 179 -11.79 -16.74 -0.68
C ILE A 179 -11.44 -18.24 -0.73
N ASP A 180 -10.94 -18.71 -1.87
CA ASP A 180 -10.42 -20.07 -1.97
C ASP A 180 -9.01 -20.11 -1.38
N GLU A 181 -8.87 -20.81 -0.24
CA GLU A 181 -7.64 -20.94 0.53
C GLU A 181 -6.45 -21.44 -0.30
N SER A 182 -6.70 -22.24 -1.34
CA SER A 182 -5.65 -22.78 -2.20
C SER A 182 -4.84 -21.71 -2.95
N HIS A 183 -5.37 -20.49 -3.09
CA HIS A 183 -4.67 -19.36 -3.70
C HIS A 183 -3.72 -18.63 -2.73
N LEU A 184 -3.94 -18.74 -1.42
CA LEU A 184 -3.19 -17.95 -0.42
C LEU A 184 -1.68 -18.18 -0.49
N PRO A 185 -1.14 -19.41 -0.61
CA PRO A 185 0.30 -19.61 -0.70
C PRO A 185 0.93 -18.93 -1.91
N GLY A 186 0.26 -18.96 -3.06
CA GLY A 186 0.75 -18.29 -4.28
C GLY A 186 0.78 -16.77 -4.11
N GLN A 187 -0.27 -16.19 -3.55
CA GLN A 187 -0.37 -14.75 -3.28
C GLN A 187 0.65 -14.28 -2.24
N TYR A 188 0.88 -15.06 -1.18
CA TYR A 188 1.88 -14.75 -0.18
C TYR A 188 3.31 -14.79 -0.76
N MET A 189 3.63 -15.83 -1.54
CA MET A 189 4.92 -15.93 -2.23
C MET A 189 5.14 -14.78 -3.23
N GLU A 190 4.11 -14.37 -3.96
CA GLU A 190 4.17 -13.17 -4.80
C GLU A 190 4.47 -11.92 -3.97
N SER A 191 3.83 -11.78 -2.81
CA SER A 191 4.01 -10.64 -1.90
C SER A 191 5.44 -10.56 -1.35
N LEU A 192 6.04 -11.69 -0.99
CA LEU A 192 7.44 -11.79 -0.59
C LEU A 192 8.39 -11.35 -1.72
N SER A 193 8.24 -11.96 -2.91
CA SER A 193 9.07 -11.63 -4.07
C SER A 193 8.92 -10.17 -4.48
N TRP A 194 7.72 -9.61 -4.34
CA TRP A 194 7.45 -8.21 -4.63
C TRP A 194 8.16 -7.29 -3.65
N ALA A 195 8.04 -7.55 -2.35
CA ALA A 195 8.70 -6.75 -1.31
C ALA A 195 10.23 -6.75 -1.49
N ASP A 196 10.82 -7.91 -1.78
CA ASP A 196 12.26 -8.05 -2.02
C ASP A 196 12.72 -7.28 -3.27
N SER A 197 11.86 -7.14 -4.28
CA SER A 197 12.15 -6.35 -5.49
C SER A 197 12.17 -4.84 -5.25
N LEU A 198 11.60 -4.36 -4.14
CA LEU A 198 11.55 -2.95 -3.78
C LEU A 198 12.76 -2.45 -3.00
N ASN A 199 13.68 -3.33 -2.58
CA ASN A 199 14.96 -2.95 -1.98
C ASN A 199 15.83 -2.05 -2.90
N VAL A 200 15.40 -1.82 -4.14
CA VAL A 200 15.99 -0.86 -5.08
C VAL A 200 15.57 0.59 -4.80
N LEU A 201 14.69 0.86 -3.82
CA LEU A 201 14.29 2.23 -3.43
C LEU A 201 15.17 2.85 -2.33
N GLN A 202 16.06 2.08 -1.71
CA GLN A 202 17.17 2.60 -0.90
C GLN A 202 18.21 3.32 -1.78
#